data_AF-A0A4U7DAC0-F1
#
_entry.id   AF-A0A4U7DAC0-F1
#
_cell.length_a   1.000
_cell.length_b   1.000
_cell.length_c   1.000
_cell.angle_alpha   90.00
_cell.angle_beta   90.00
_cell.angle_gamma   90.00
#
_symmetry.space_group_name_H-M   'P 1'
#
loop_
_entity.id
_entity.type
_entity.pdbx_description
1 polymer ?
#
loop_
_entity_poly.entity_id
_entity_poly.type
_entity_poly.pdbx_seq_one_letter_code
_entity_poly.pdbx_strand_id
1 'polypeptide(L)'
;LAVAVVGFVYLVVKVEDLPSPSQVNTRERLVSIYSFAKYSWLGSLKSKTNNYADILILGLFVPSNLIGVYAIAWNIASFLTILGSAIETTLFPEFSQLENKDDYTEIANLLGKSLQYTGLFVIPGLFGGILLGDRILRLYGSDF
;
A
#
# COMPACT_ATOMS: atom_id res chain seq x y z
N LEU A 1 -22.69 27.18 -6.29
CA LEU A 1 -23.58 27.55 -5.16
C LEU A 1 -24.25 26.32 -4.51
N ALA A 2 -24.98 25.48 -5.26
CA ALA A 2 -25.66 24.31 -4.70
C ALA A 2 -24.74 23.31 -3.96
N VAL A 3 -23.57 22.99 -4.53
CA VAL A 3 -22.59 22.08 -3.89
C VAL A 3 -22.06 22.62 -2.57
N ALA A 4 -21.87 23.93 -2.47
CA ALA A 4 -21.41 24.58 -1.23
C ALA A 4 -22.48 24.54 -0.15
N VAL A 5 -23.76 24.71 -0.53
CA VAL A 5 -24.89 24.61 0.40
C VAL A 5 -25.08 23.18 0.89
N VAL A 6 -24.98 22.19 0.00
CA VAL A 6 -25.08 20.76 0.38
C VAL A 6 -23.91 20.36 1.29
N GLY A 7 -22.69 20.81 0.99
CA GLY A 7 -21.52 20.58 1.84
C GLY A 7 -21.67 21.24 3.21
N PHE A 8 -22.23 22.45 3.27
CA PHE A 8 -22.48 23.15 4.52
C PHE A 8 -23.55 22.47 5.38
N VAL A 9 -24.67 22.04 4.77
CA VAL A 9 -25.73 21.29 5.46
C VAL A 9 -25.19 19.95 5.98
N TYR A 10 -24.39 19.24 5.17
CA TYR A 10 -23.74 18.00 5.61
C TYR A 10 -22.82 18.20 6.81
N LEU A 11 -22.04 19.28 6.81
CA LEU A 11 -21.17 19.63 7.94
C LEU A 11 -21.96 19.97 9.19
N VAL A 12 -23.04 20.75 9.07
CA VAL A 12 -23.87 21.13 10.23
C VAL A 12 -24.56 19.91 10.86
N VAL A 13 -25.16 19.04 10.05
CA VAL A 13 -25.82 17.82 10.54
C VAL A 13 -24.81 16.88 11.22
N LYS A 14 -23.60 16.76 10.66
CA LYS A 14 -22.58 15.88 11.22
C LYS A 14 -21.92 16.43 12.48
N VAL A 15 -21.98 17.75 12.70
CA VAL A 15 -21.48 18.42 13.92
C VAL A 15 -22.38 18.16 15.12
N GLU A 16 -23.68 17.95 14.91
CA GLU A 16 -24.65 17.62 15.98
C GLU A 16 -24.48 16.18 16.51
N ASP A 17 -24.02 15.25 15.68
CA ASP A 17 -23.70 13.86 16.07
C ASP A 17 -22.27 13.70 16.63
N LEU A 18 -21.51 14.79 16.75
CA LEU A 18 -20.21 14.72 17.40
C LEU A 18 -20.40 14.58 18.92
N PRO A 19 -19.74 13.61 19.57
CA PRO A 19 -19.73 13.52 21.02
C PRO A 19 -19.32 14.87 21.63
N SER A 20 -20.08 15.35 22.62
CA SER A 20 -19.84 16.61 23.32
C SER A 20 -18.34 16.83 23.61
N PRO A 21 -17.75 17.99 23.24
CA PRO A 21 -16.34 18.30 23.47
C PRO A 21 -15.91 18.23 24.94
N SER A 22 -16.86 18.22 25.89
CA SER A 22 -16.60 18.25 27.33
C SER A 22 -16.17 16.91 27.93
N GLN A 23 -16.22 15.79 27.18
CA GLN A 23 -15.78 14.48 27.67
C GLN A 23 -14.49 13.96 27.05
N VAL A 24 -13.90 14.69 26.11
CA VAL A 24 -12.70 14.26 25.40
C VAL A 24 -11.53 15.11 25.88
N ASN A 25 -10.60 14.50 26.62
CA ASN A 25 -9.38 15.16 27.06
C ASN A 25 -8.47 15.38 25.84
N THR A 26 -8.69 16.49 25.12
CA THR A 26 -8.00 16.85 23.86
C THR A 26 -6.49 16.81 24.00
N ARG A 27 -5.95 17.12 25.19
CA ARG A 27 -4.52 17.04 25.49
C ARG A 27 -4.02 15.59 25.46
N GLU A 28 -4.72 14.67 26.10
CA GLU A 28 -4.35 13.25 26.13
C GLU A 28 -4.41 12.62 24.73
N ARG A 29 -5.40 12.99 23.93
CA ARG A 29 -5.54 12.53 22.54
C ARG A 29 -4.47 13.10 21.61
N LEU A 30 -4.08 14.37 21.78
CA LEU A 30 -2.95 14.94 21.04
C LEU A 30 -1.63 14.26 21.43
N VAL A 31 -1.44 13.96 22.71
CA VAL A 31 -0.27 13.23 23.21
C VAL A 31 -0.24 11.80 22.67
N SER A 32 -1.38 11.10 22.58
CA SER A 32 -1.44 9.73 22.04
C SER A 32 -1.22 9.69 20.53
N ILE A 33 -1.77 10.63 19.77
CA ILE A 33 -1.52 10.76 18.33
C ILE A 33 -0.04 11.08 18.09
N TYR A 34 0.54 12.02 18.84
CA TYR A 34 1.96 12.34 18.72
C TYR A 34 2.85 11.16 19.12
N SER A 35 2.52 10.45 20.20
CA SER A 35 3.31 9.31 20.68
C SER A 35 3.26 8.12 19.72
N PHE A 36 2.14 7.91 19.03
CA PHE A 36 2.02 6.95 17.93
C PHE A 36 2.79 7.43 16.71
N ALA A 37 2.52 8.66 16.23
CA ALA A 37 3.11 9.20 15.01
C ALA A 37 4.65 9.21 15.05
N LYS A 38 5.27 9.52 16.21
CA LYS A 38 6.74 9.52 16.39
C LYS A 38 7.42 8.15 16.25
N TYR A 39 6.66 7.06 16.26
CA TYR A 39 7.19 5.71 16.02
C TYR A 39 6.69 5.13 14.70
N SER A 40 5.49 5.51 14.26
CA SER A 40 4.90 5.03 13.01
C SER A 40 5.65 5.53 11.77
N TRP A 41 6.27 6.72 11.80
CA TRP A 41 7.08 7.19 10.68
C TRP A 41 8.29 6.29 10.39
N LEU A 42 8.90 5.68 11.42
CA LEU A 42 10.01 4.74 11.25
C LEU A 42 9.59 3.47 10.52
N GLY A 43 8.35 2.99 10.73
CA GLY A 43 7.82 1.84 10.00
C GLY A 43 7.66 2.11 8.51
N SER A 44 7.09 3.27 8.17
CA SER A 44 6.91 3.71 6.78
C SER A 44 8.24 4.01 6.09
N LEU A 45 9.21 4.62 6.81
CA LEU A 45 10.56 4.83 6.28
C LEU A 45 11.30 3.49 6.10
N LYS A 46 11.22 2.58 7.07
CA LYS A 46 11.81 1.24 6.99
C LYS A 46 11.30 0.46 5.79
N SER A 47 9.99 0.52 5.51
CA SER A 47 9.40 -0.14 4.33
C SER A 47 9.97 0.43 3.01
N LYS A 48 10.04 1.77 2.88
CA LYS A 48 10.60 2.42 1.68
C LYS A 48 12.11 2.20 1.52
N THR A 49 12.88 2.27 2.61
CA THR A 49 14.32 2.01 2.57
C THR A 49 14.62 0.55 2.23
N ASN A 50 13.86 -0.40 2.77
CA ASN A 50 14.04 -1.83 2.47
C ASN A 50 13.81 -2.15 0.99
N ASN A 51 12.82 -1.51 0.36
CA ASN A 51 12.46 -1.76 -1.04
C ASN A 51 13.45 -1.21 -2.07
N TYR A 52 14.44 -0.39 -1.67
CA TYR A 52 15.46 0.15 -2.58
C TYR A 52 16.89 0.01 -2.04
N ALA A 53 17.06 -0.63 -0.87
CA ALA A 53 18.36 -0.81 -0.25
C ALA A 53 19.30 -1.64 -1.12
N ASP A 54 18.76 -2.64 -1.79
CA ASP A 54 19.42 -3.45 -2.83
C ASP A 54 19.97 -2.59 -3.97
N ILE A 55 19.18 -1.67 -4.53
CA ILE A 55 19.61 -0.75 -5.59
C ILE A 55 20.72 0.19 -5.10
N LEU A 56 20.59 0.71 -3.88
CA LEU A 56 21.62 1.58 -3.28
C LEU A 56 22.93 0.84 -3.02
N ILE A 57 22.86 -0.39 -2.51
CA ILE A 57 24.03 -1.23 -2.28
C ILE A 57 24.68 -1.58 -3.62
N LEU A 58 23.92 -2.03 -4.62
CA LEU A 58 24.43 -2.31 -5.96
C LEU A 58 25.07 -1.07 -6.59
N GLY A 59 24.52 0.12 -6.33
CA GLY A 59 25.07 1.43 -6.71
C GLY A 59 26.51 1.67 -6.28
N LEU A 60 26.98 1.01 -5.22
CA LEU A 60 28.34 1.14 -4.71
C LEU A 60 29.32 0.15 -5.36
N PHE A 61 28.83 -0.96 -5.92
CA PHE A 61 29.67 -2.10 -6.33
C PHE A 61 29.53 -2.51 -7.80
N VAL A 62 28.50 -2.04 -8.51
CA VAL A 62 28.16 -2.50 -9.86
C VAL A 62 28.15 -1.33 -10.86
N PRO A 63 28.54 -1.55 -12.13
CA PRO A 63 28.42 -0.54 -13.18
C PRO A 63 26.97 -0.03 -13.39
N SER A 64 26.84 1.26 -13.71
CA SER A 64 25.57 1.99 -13.79
C SER A 64 24.56 1.40 -14.78
N ASN A 65 25.03 0.77 -15.86
CA ASN A 65 24.19 0.14 -16.87
C ASN A 65 23.43 -1.08 -16.32
N LEU A 66 24.10 -1.94 -15.55
CA LEU A 66 23.47 -3.11 -14.95
C LEU A 66 22.49 -2.73 -13.84
N ILE A 67 22.80 -1.69 -13.06
CA ILE A 67 21.88 -1.14 -12.06
C ILE A 67 20.63 -0.56 -12.73
N GLY A 68 20.77 0.08 -13.88
CA GLY A 68 19.65 0.63 -14.65
C GLY A 68 18.64 -0.45 -15.05
N VAL A 69 19.11 -1.56 -15.63
CA VAL A 69 18.25 -2.70 -16.00
C VAL A 69 17.54 -3.26 -14.77
N TYR A 70 18.27 -3.46 -13.68
CA TYR A 70 17.69 -3.95 -12.43
C TYR A 70 16.62 -3.00 -11.85
N ALA A 71 16.89 -1.70 -11.82
CA ALA A 71 15.96 -0.69 -11.32
C ALA A 71 14.69 -0.60 -12.17
N ILE A 72 14.80 -0.75 -13.50
CA ILE A 72 13.64 -0.80 -14.40
C ILE A 72 12.81 -2.07 -14.12
N ALA A 73 13.46 -3.23 -14.03
CA ALA A 73 12.78 -4.48 -13.68
C ALA A 73 12.06 -4.39 -12.33
N TRP A 74 12.69 -3.78 -11.33
CA TRP A 74 12.10 -3.54 -10.02
C TRP A 74 10.86 -2.64 -10.08
N ASN A 75 10.89 -1.56 -10.88
CA ASN A 75 9.73 -0.69 -11.07
C ASN A 75 8.55 -1.43 -11.73
N ILE A 76 8.82 -2.28 -12.72
CA ILE A 76 7.78 -3.09 -13.37
C ILE A 76 7.20 -4.10 -12.37
N ALA A 77 8.05 -4.80 -11.61
CA ALA A 77 7.61 -5.72 -10.57
C ALA A 77 6.76 -5.01 -9.50
N SER A 78 7.17 -3.82 -9.08
CA SER A 78 6.45 -2.99 -8.11
C SER A 78 5.07 -2.56 -8.61
N PHE A 79 4.88 -2.39 -9.91
CA PHE A 79 3.55 -2.14 -10.47
C PHE A 79 2.61 -3.35 -10.27
N LEU A 80 3.13 -4.57 -10.40
CA LEU A 80 2.34 -5.80 -10.21
C LEU A 80 1.89 -6.00 -8.76
N THR A 81 2.60 -5.41 -7.78
CA THR A 81 2.26 -5.58 -6.36
C THR A 81 1.10 -4.69 -5.90
N ILE A 82 0.78 -3.61 -6.64
CA ILE A 82 -0.28 -2.65 -6.28
C ILE A 82 -1.60 -3.34 -5.99
N LEU A 83 -1.98 -4.31 -6.83
CA LEU A 83 -3.24 -5.04 -6.68
C LEU A 83 -3.24 -5.90 -5.41
N GLY A 84 -2.14 -6.59 -5.12
CA GLY A 84 -1.97 -7.35 -3.88
C GLY A 84 -2.07 -6.46 -2.64
N SER A 85 -1.42 -5.29 -2.65
CA SER A 85 -1.48 -4.33 -1.55
C SER A 85 -2.88 -3.75 -1.33
N ALA A 86 -3.65 -3.52 -2.41
CA ALA A 86 -5.03 -3.05 -2.30
C ALA A 86 -5.95 -4.10 -1.66
N ILE A 87 -5.78 -5.36 -2.05
CA ILE A 87 -6.49 -6.50 -1.47
C ILE A 87 -6.11 -6.64 0.02
N GLU A 88 -4.82 -6.63 0.35
CA GLU A 88 -4.31 -6.71 1.73
C GLU A 88 -4.91 -5.60 2.60
N THR A 89 -4.85 -4.35 2.14
CA THR A 89 -5.35 -3.18 2.89
C THR A 89 -6.84 -3.28 3.19
N THR A 90 -7.60 -3.93 2.30
CA THR A 90 -9.05 -4.12 2.43
C THR A 90 -9.40 -5.31 3.32
N LEU A 91 -8.66 -6.41 3.20
CA LEU A 91 -8.92 -7.64 3.95
C LEU A 91 -8.34 -7.62 5.36
N PHE A 92 -7.32 -6.80 5.64
CA PHE A 92 -6.69 -6.76 6.95
C PHE A 92 -7.70 -6.45 8.09
N PRO A 93 -8.56 -5.41 8.00
CA PRO A 93 -9.58 -5.17 9.03
C PRO A 93 -10.62 -6.29 9.14
N GLU A 94 -10.93 -6.98 8.04
CA GLU A 94 -11.87 -8.10 8.02
C GLU A 94 -11.29 -9.32 8.74
N PHE A 95 -10.03 -9.66 8.47
CA PHE A 95 -9.31 -10.71 9.17
C PHE A 95 -9.23 -10.43 10.68
N SER A 96 -8.92 -9.19 11.08
CA SER A 96 -8.92 -8.83 12.50
C SER A 96 -10.30 -8.99 13.17
N GLN A 97 -11.40 -8.79 12.46
CA GLN A 97 -12.75 -8.99 13.00
C GLN A 97 -13.12 -10.48 13.09
N LEU A 98 -12.75 -11.28 12.09
CA LEU A 98 -13.03 -12.71 12.05
C LEU A 98 -12.19 -13.49 13.08
N GLU A 99 -10.95 -13.06 13.32
CA GLU A 99 -10.08 -13.64 14.35
C GLU A 99 -10.70 -13.49 15.76
N ASN A 100 -11.26 -12.31 16.07
CA ASN A 100 -11.97 -12.09 17.34
C ASN A 100 -13.24 -12.95 17.51
N LYS A 101 -13.73 -13.56 16.43
CA LYS A 101 -14.90 -14.45 16.42
C LYS A 101 -14.51 -15.93 16.30
N ASP A 102 -13.20 -16.24 16.29
CA ASP A 102 -12.66 -17.57 16.01
C ASP A 102 -13.18 -18.20 14.70
N ASP A 103 -13.55 -17.37 13.71
CA ASP A 103 -14.10 -17.84 12.43
C ASP A 103 -12.99 -18.09 11.40
N TYR A 104 -12.16 -19.10 11.68
CA TYR A 104 -11.03 -19.46 10.82
C TYR A 104 -11.45 -20.01 9.45
N THR A 105 -12.71 -20.48 9.32
CA THR A 105 -13.23 -20.99 8.05
C THR A 105 -13.41 -19.86 7.05
N GLU A 106 -14.01 -18.74 7.48
CA GLU A 106 -14.18 -17.59 6.60
C GLU A 106 -12.84 -16.89 6.31
N ILE A 107 -11.91 -16.85 7.27
CA ILE A 107 -10.54 -16.37 7.03
C ILE A 107 -9.88 -17.18 5.89
N ALA A 108 -9.96 -18.52 5.94
CA ALA A 108 -9.39 -19.39 4.91
C ALA A 108 -10.07 -19.15 3.54
N ASN A 109 -11.39 -18.95 3.52
CA ASN A 109 -12.15 -18.65 2.30
C ASN A 109 -11.72 -17.32 1.66
N LEU A 110 -11.65 -16.26 2.46
CA LEU A 110 -11.22 -14.92 2.02
C LEU A 110 -9.75 -14.92 1.57
N LEU A 111 -8.88 -15.65 2.26
CA LEU A 111 -7.49 -15.84 1.84
C LEU A 111 -7.39 -16.60 0.51
N GLY A 112 -8.19 -17.65 0.33
CA GLY A 112 -8.26 -18.38 -0.95
C GLY A 112 -8.69 -17.46 -2.10
N LYS A 113 -9.73 -16.65 -1.90
CA LYS A 113 -10.20 -15.66 -2.88
C LYS A 113 -9.14 -14.60 -3.15
N SER A 114 -8.48 -14.08 -2.11
CA SER A 114 -7.46 -13.04 -2.25
C SER A 114 -6.28 -13.53 -3.09
N LEU A 115 -5.82 -14.77 -2.86
CA LEU A 115 -4.77 -15.42 -3.65
C LEU A 115 -5.22 -15.66 -5.10
N GLN A 116 -6.46 -16.08 -5.32
CA GLN A 116 -7.00 -16.27 -6.66
C GLN A 116 -7.02 -14.96 -7.46
N TYR A 117 -7.53 -13.88 -6.87
CA TYR A 117 -7.59 -12.57 -7.53
C TYR A 117 -6.21 -11.94 -7.72
N THR A 118 -5.32 -12.09 -6.74
CA THR A 118 -3.92 -11.64 -6.88
C THR A 118 -3.21 -12.40 -8.00
N GLY A 119 -3.35 -13.73 -8.01
CA GLY A 119 -2.78 -14.61 -9.02
C GLY A 119 -3.26 -14.29 -10.43
N LEU A 120 -4.53 -13.91 -10.59
CA LEU A 120 -5.09 -13.51 -11.89
C LEU A 120 -4.33 -12.32 -12.52
N PHE A 121 -3.73 -11.45 -11.71
CA PHE A 121 -2.94 -10.31 -12.19
C PHE A 121 -1.44 -10.60 -12.24
N VAL A 122 -0.91 -11.24 -11.19
CA VAL A 122 0.53 -11.52 -11.06
C VAL A 122 0.99 -12.56 -12.09
N ILE A 123 0.19 -13.59 -12.37
CA ILE A 123 0.58 -14.65 -13.33
C ILE A 123 0.74 -14.06 -14.75
N PRO A 124 -0.27 -13.36 -15.34
CA PRO A 124 -0.08 -12.70 -16.62
C PRO A 124 1.01 -11.63 -16.59
N GLY A 125 1.17 -10.90 -15.49
CA GLY A 125 2.25 -9.93 -15.31
C GLY A 125 3.63 -10.57 -15.40
N LEU A 126 3.83 -11.73 -14.76
CA LEU A 126 5.07 -12.50 -14.80
C LEU A 126 5.38 -12.98 -16.22
N PHE A 127 4.44 -13.69 -16.86
CA PHE A 127 4.63 -14.20 -18.22
C PHE A 127 4.76 -13.06 -19.23
N GLY A 128 4.02 -11.97 -19.05
CA GLY A 128 4.13 -10.75 -19.85
C GLY A 128 5.51 -10.12 -19.71
N GLY A 129 6.05 -10.03 -18.49
CA GLY A 129 7.41 -9.56 -18.25
C GLY A 129 8.49 -10.43 -18.90
N ILE A 130 8.33 -11.76 -18.87
CA ILE A 130 9.26 -12.68 -19.54
C ILE A 130 9.20 -12.53 -21.07
N LEU A 131 8.00 -12.45 -21.65
CA LEU A 131 7.81 -12.41 -23.10
C LEU A 131 8.12 -11.03 -23.71
N LEU A 132 7.85 -9.96 -22.95
CA LEU A 132 7.95 -8.58 -23.43
C LEU A 132 9.12 -7.81 -22.80
N GLY A 133 9.94 -8.44 -21.96
CA GLY A 133 11.01 -7.80 -21.18
C GLY A 133 11.89 -6.89 -22.03
N ASP A 134 12.48 -7.41 -23.11
CA ASP A 134 13.32 -6.63 -24.03
C ASP A 134 12.58 -5.43 -24.66
N ARG A 135 11.28 -5.61 -24.97
CA ARG A 135 10.47 -4.53 -25.56
C ARG A 135 10.15 -3.46 -24.53
N ILE A 136 9.87 -3.87 -23.29
CA ILE A 136 9.59 -2.96 -22.19
C ILE A 136 10.86 -2.18 -21.83
N LEU A 137 12.02 -2.83 -21.76
CA LEU A 137 13.32 -2.20 -21.50
C LEU A 137 13.64 -1.12 -22.54
N ARG A 138 13.40 -1.40 -23.82
CA ARG A 138 13.59 -0.42 -24.90
C ARG A 138 12.73 0.84 -24.78
N LEU A 139 11.63 0.84 -24.01
CA LEU A 139 10.85 2.05 -23.73
C LEU A 139 11.63 3.05 -22.86
N TYR A 140 12.63 2.58 -22.11
CA TYR A 140 13.47 3.39 -21.24
C TYR A 140 14.73 3.92 -21.94
N GLY A 141 15.03 3.47 -23.16
CA GLY A 141 16.14 3.93 -23.98
C GLY A 141 16.66 2.85 -24.93
N SER A 142 17.36 3.25 -25.99
CA SER A 142 17.98 2.33 -26.96
C SER A 142 19.12 1.50 -26.40
N ASP A 143 19.67 1.93 -25.26
CA ASP A 143 20.83 1.32 -24.60
C ASP A 143 20.43 0.17 -23.65
N PHE A 144 19.11 -0.11 -23.54
CA PHE A 144 18.52 -1.14 -22.70
C PHE A 144 17.90 -2.29 -23.50
#